data_AF-A0A1F1UD65-F1
#
_entry.id   AF-A0A1F1UD65-F1
#
_cell.length_a   1.000
_cell.length_b   1.000
_cell.length_c   1.000
_cell.angle_alpha   90.00
_cell.angle_beta   90.00
_cell.angle_gamma   90.00
#
_symmetry.space_group_name_H-M   'P 1'
#
loop_
_entity.id
_entity.type
_entity.pdbx_description
1 polymer ?
#
loop_
_entity_poly.entity_id
_entity_poly.type
_entity_poly.pdbx_seq_one_letter_code
_entity_poly.pdbx_strand_id
1 'polypeptide(L)'
;MVVLYGVFLFDALLVSLMAMWVVKSIGKGSLERNPMIGIRTRATLASDEAWAEAHKASLPHMNAVVRIGNAGALLSLVSLLIRPGGSSLTFLHCVVAIAACALQVIILVWGAVVGHRRAKEVVKQEN
;
A
#
# COMPACT_ATOMS: atom_id res chain seq x y z
N MET A 1 12.29 -4.10 -21.57
CA MET A 1 12.70 -3.08 -20.58
C MET A 1 11.69 -1.94 -20.47
N VAL A 2 11.31 -1.26 -21.56
CA VAL A 2 10.31 -0.17 -21.53
C VAL A 2 8.98 -0.60 -20.90
N VAL A 3 8.41 -1.72 -21.36
CA VAL A 3 7.13 -2.24 -20.84
C VAL A 3 7.23 -2.54 -19.34
N LEU A 4 8.27 -3.28 -18.93
CA LEU A 4 8.49 -3.66 -17.53
C LEU A 4 8.60 -2.42 -16.62
N TYR A 5 9.38 -1.45 -17.05
CA TYR A 5 9.55 -0.18 -16.34
C TYR A 5 8.21 0.57 -16.22
N GLY A 6 7.46 0.68 -17.31
CA GLY A 6 6.14 1.32 -17.32
C GLY A 6 5.14 0.64 -16.39
N VAL A 7 5.13 -0.69 -16.37
CA VAL A 7 4.27 -1.49 -15.47
C VAL A 7 4.58 -1.19 -14.01
N PHE A 8 5.84 -1.32 -13.58
CA PHE A 8 6.18 -1.09 -12.16
C PHE A 8 6.01 0.38 -11.73
N LEU A 9 6.26 1.33 -12.63
CA LEU A 9 5.97 2.74 -12.36
C LEU A 9 4.46 2.97 -12.14
N PHE A 10 3.65 2.43 -13.06
CA PHE A 10 2.19 2.54 -12.97
C PHE A 10 1.65 1.86 -11.71
N ASP A 11 2.12 0.64 -11.42
CA ASP A 11 1.69 -0.12 -10.23
C ASP A 11 2.05 0.63 -8.94
N ALA A 12 3.26 1.17 -8.83
CA ALA A 12 3.68 1.92 -7.65
C ALA A 12 2.77 3.14 -7.39
N LEU A 13 2.39 3.86 -8.45
CA LEU A 13 1.46 4.99 -8.38
C LEU A 13 0.04 4.54 -8.05
N LEU A 14 -0.46 3.49 -8.70
CA LEU A 14 -1.80 2.96 -8.48
C LEU A 14 -1.97 2.51 -7.02
N VAL A 15 -1.01 1.75 -6.50
CA VAL A 15 -1.01 1.29 -5.10
C VAL A 15 -0.95 2.48 -4.13
N SER A 16 -0.12 3.49 -4.40
CA SER A 16 -0.09 4.72 -3.60
C SER A 16 -1.44 5.45 -3.60
N LEU A 17 -2.08 5.60 -4.76
CA LEU A 17 -3.37 6.28 -4.88
C LEU A 17 -4.47 5.53 -4.13
N MET A 18 -4.52 4.21 -4.27
CA MET A 18 -5.43 3.35 -3.53
C MET A 18 -5.19 3.45 -2.01
N ALA A 19 -3.94 3.38 -1.57
CA ALA A 19 -3.58 3.51 -0.16
C ALA A 19 -3.96 4.89 0.40
N MET A 20 -3.74 5.98 -0.34
CA MET A 20 -4.20 7.33 0.05
C MET A 20 -5.71 7.40 0.20
N TRP A 21 -6.46 6.79 -0.71
CA TRP A 21 -7.92 6.72 -0.60
C TRP A 21 -8.34 5.96 0.67
N VAL A 22 -7.73 4.80 0.95
CA VAL A 22 -8.00 4.02 2.17
C VAL A 22 -7.69 4.82 3.43
N VAL A 23 -6.50 5.45 3.52
CA VAL A 23 -6.11 6.29 4.66
C VAL A 23 -7.13 7.41 4.90
N LYS A 24 -7.58 8.07 3.82
CA LYS A 24 -8.59 9.13 3.91
C LYS A 24 -9.94 8.60 4.36
N SER A 25 -10.37 7.45 3.87
CA SER A 25 -11.63 6.81 4.26
C SER A 25 -11.63 6.38 5.73
N ILE A 26 -10.51 5.84 6.22
CA ILE A 26 -10.34 5.50 7.65
C ILE A 26 -10.39 6.78 8.50
N GLY A 27 -9.66 7.82 8.11
CA GLY A 27 -9.64 9.09 8.86
C GLY A 27 -10.99 9.81 8.91
N LYS A 28 -11.85 9.59 7.91
CA LYS A 28 -13.23 10.08 7.86
C LYS A 28 -14.25 9.17 8.56
N GLY A 29 -13.86 7.98 8.99
CA GLY A 29 -14.78 6.96 9.50
C GLY A 29 -15.75 6.41 8.44
N SER A 30 -15.48 6.63 7.15
CA SER A 30 -16.36 6.20 6.05
C SER A 30 -16.03 4.81 5.51
N LEU A 31 -15.06 4.11 6.12
CA LEU A 31 -14.71 2.75 5.75
C LEU A 31 -15.56 1.76 6.56
N GLU A 32 -16.80 1.57 6.13
CA GLU A 32 -17.72 0.60 6.71
C GLU A 32 -17.25 -0.85 6.50
N ARG A 33 -17.72 -1.75 7.36
CA ARG A 33 -17.40 -3.18 7.30
C ARG A 33 -17.89 -3.77 5.98
N ASN A 34 -16.95 -4.12 5.10
CA ASN A 34 -17.25 -4.55 3.73
C ASN A 34 -16.52 -5.87 3.37
N PRO A 35 -17.21 -6.92 2.90
CA PRO A 35 -16.58 -8.17 2.51
C PRO A 35 -15.74 -8.09 1.22
N MET A 36 -15.77 -6.97 0.50
CA MET A 36 -15.05 -6.78 -0.77
C MET A 36 -13.75 -5.99 -0.64
N ILE A 37 -13.66 -5.03 0.29
CA ILE A 37 -12.55 -4.06 0.38
C ILE A 37 -11.98 -4.04 1.79
N GLY A 38 -10.64 -4.13 1.93
CA GLY A 38 -9.94 -3.99 3.22
C GLY A 38 -9.31 -5.28 3.73
N ILE A 39 -8.96 -5.29 5.03
CA ILE A 39 -8.37 -6.46 5.70
C ILE A 39 -9.50 -7.42 6.07
N ARG A 40 -9.65 -8.51 5.31
CA ARG A 40 -10.78 -9.44 5.42
C ARG A 40 -10.35 -10.74 6.06
N THR A 41 -10.45 -10.78 7.38
CA THR A 41 -10.17 -11.95 8.20
C THR A 41 -11.38 -12.26 9.07
N ARG A 42 -11.47 -13.48 9.60
CA ARG A 42 -12.54 -13.83 10.54
C ARG A 42 -12.63 -12.85 11.72
N ALA A 43 -11.48 -12.36 12.20
CA ALA A 43 -11.43 -11.41 13.30
C ALA A 43 -11.91 -10.01 12.90
N THR A 44 -11.47 -9.50 11.76
CA THR A 44 -11.87 -8.14 11.31
C THR A 44 -13.34 -8.05 10.89
N LEU A 45 -13.95 -9.18 10.50
CA LEU A 45 -15.36 -9.24 10.13
C LEU A 45 -16.29 -9.59 11.31
N ALA A 46 -15.76 -9.79 12.52
CA ALA A 46 -16.54 -10.22 13.67
C ALA A 46 -17.44 -9.11 14.25
N SER A 47 -16.94 -7.87 14.30
CA SER A 47 -17.66 -6.70 14.80
C SER A 47 -17.22 -5.43 14.06
N ASP A 48 -18.02 -4.36 14.14
CA ASP A 48 -17.67 -3.06 13.53
C ASP A 48 -16.50 -2.40 14.27
N GLU A 49 -16.39 -2.65 15.58
CA GLU A 49 -15.27 -2.21 16.39
C GLU A 49 -13.97 -2.91 15.98
N ALA A 50 -13.99 -4.24 15.85
CA ALA A 50 -12.84 -5.01 15.37
C ALA A 50 -12.40 -4.57 13.96
N TRP A 51 -13.35 -4.25 13.08
CA TRP A 51 -13.08 -3.68 11.77
C TRP A 51 -12.37 -2.32 11.86
N ALA A 52 -12.92 -1.39 12.63
CA ALA A 52 -12.39 -0.04 12.76
C ALA A 52 -11.00 -0.03 13.39
N GLU A 53 -10.80 -0.77 14.48
CA GLU A 53 -9.53 -0.82 15.21
C GLU A 53 -8.42 -1.49 14.39
N ALA A 54 -8.73 -2.52 13.61
CA ALA A 54 -7.77 -3.13 12.70
C ALA A 54 -7.26 -2.16 11.63
N HIS A 55 -8.18 -1.42 11.00
CA HIS A 55 -7.84 -0.48 9.95
C HIS A 55 -7.10 0.74 10.51
N LYS A 56 -7.48 1.24 11.69
CA LYS A 56 -6.71 2.27 12.41
C LYS A 56 -5.28 1.80 12.72
N ALA A 57 -5.12 0.58 13.24
CA ALA A 57 -3.79 0.02 13.53
C ALA A 57 -2.91 -0.16 12.27
N SER A 58 -3.53 -0.33 11.10
CA SER A 58 -2.81 -0.43 9.83
C SER A 58 -2.37 0.92 9.24
N LEU A 59 -2.88 2.06 9.73
CA LEU A 59 -2.61 3.40 9.18
C LEU A 59 -1.12 3.76 9.03
N PRO A 60 -0.22 3.50 10.01
CA PRO A 60 1.19 3.83 9.86
C PRO A 60 1.83 3.14 8.65
N HIS A 61 1.43 1.88 8.40
CA HIS A 61 1.90 1.07 7.28
C HIS A 61 1.31 1.58 5.96
N MET A 62 0.02 1.92 5.92
CA MET A 62 -0.60 2.52 4.72
C MET A 62 0.07 3.85 4.35
N ASN A 63 0.37 4.71 5.33
CA ASN A 63 1.12 5.94 5.09
C ASN A 63 2.57 5.70 4.62
N ALA A 64 3.20 4.62 5.07
CA ALA A 64 4.51 4.22 4.55
C ALA A 64 4.42 3.74 3.09
N VAL A 65 3.39 2.97 2.72
CA VAL A 65 3.13 2.53 1.33
C VAL A 65 2.99 3.73 0.39
N VAL A 66 2.23 4.75 0.80
CA VAL A 66 2.06 5.99 0.02
C VAL A 66 3.41 6.70 -0.18
N ARG A 67 4.18 6.88 0.90
CA ARG A 67 5.48 7.58 0.85
C ARG A 67 6.48 6.83 -0.03
N ILE A 68 6.61 5.51 0.14
CA ILE A 68 7.53 4.68 -0.64
C ILE A 68 7.14 4.64 -2.11
N GLY A 69 5.85 4.45 -2.43
CA GLY A 69 5.40 4.43 -3.83
C GLY A 69 5.59 5.77 -4.52
N ASN A 70 5.23 6.88 -3.86
CA ASN A 70 5.41 8.21 -4.43
C ASN A 70 6.90 8.56 -4.62
N ALA A 71 7.75 8.24 -3.64
CA ALA A 71 9.20 8.45 -3.76
C ALA A 71 9.80 7.59 -4.86
N GLY A 72 9.43 6.30 -4.93
CA GLY A 72 9.90 5.37 -5.95
C GLY A 72 9.45 5.77 -7.36
N ALA A 73 8.20 6.20 -7.52
CA ALA A 73 7.67 6.68 -8.79
C ALA A 73 8.34 8.00 -9.22
N LEU A 74 8.55 8.93 -8.29
CA LEU A 74 9.25 10.19 -8.57
C LEU A 74 10.70 9.94 -8.99
N LEU A 75 11.45 9.12 -8.25
CA LEU A 75 12.83 8.78 -8.58
C LEU A 75 12.92 8.06 -9.93
N SER A 76 11.97 7.18 -10.20
CA SER A 76 11.86 6.51 -11.51
C SER A 76 11.63 7.56 -12.59
N LEU A 77 10.64 8.44 -12.47
CA LEU A 77 10.36 9.48 -13.46
C LEU A 77 11.57 10.41 -13.69
N VAL A 78 12.23 10.85 -12.63
CA VAL A 78 13.44 11.67 -12.71
C VAL A 78 14.56 10.95 -13.47
N SER A 79 14.75 9.64 -13.25
CA SER A 79 15.73 8.85 -14.00
C SER A 79 15.44 8.81 -15.50
N LEU A 80 14.16 8.90 -15.91
CA LEU A 80 13.78 8.95 -17.32
C LEU A 80 14.12 10.32 -17.95
N LEU A 81 13.97 11.40 -17.18
CA LEU A 81 14.16 12.79 -17.65
C LEU A 81 15.64 13.18 -17.76
N ILE A 82 16.50 12.67 -16.89
CA ILE A 82 17.95 12.99 -16.89
C ILE A 82 18.73 12.14 -17.90
N ARG A 83 18.10 11.09 -18.42
CA ARG A 83 18.72 10.14 -19.32
C ARG A 83 19.15 10.81 -20.65
N PRO A 84 20.40 10.58 -21.13
CA PRO A 84 20.85 11.11 -22.42
C PRO A 84 19.95 10.68 -23.58
N GLY A 85 19.61 11.63 -24.45
CA GLY A 85 18.79 11.37 -25.65
C GLY A 85 19.38 10.26 -26.51
N GLY A 86 18.54 9.30 -26.91
CA GLY A 86 18.95 8.16 -27.75
C GLY A 86 19.53 6.94 -27.02
N SER A 87 19.76 7.02 -25.70
CA SER A 87 20.13 5.83 -24.92
C SER A 87 18.97 4.81 -24.84
N SER A 88 19.23 3.57 -24.41
CA SER A 88 18.17 2.59 -24.13
C SER A 88 17.90 2.51 -22.62
N LEU A 89 16.66 2.16 -22.24
CA LEU A 89 16.36 1.85 -20.84
C LEU A 89 17.09 0.58 -20.41
N THR A 90 18.01 0.73 -19.46
CA THR A 90 18.75 -0.39 -18.87
C THR A 90 18.00 -1.00 -17.70
N PHE A 91 18.41 -2.21 -17.30
CA PHE A 91 17.88 -2.87 -16.10
C PHE A 91 17.99 -1.99 -14.84
N LEU A 92 19.05 -1.18 -14.73
CA LEU A 92 19.27 -0.28 -13.59
C LEU A 92 18.11 0.70 -13.37
N HIS A 93 17.44 1.15 -14.45
CA HIS A 93 16.28 2.04 -14.36
C HIS A 93 15.06 1.31 -13.77
N CYS A 94 14.94 0.01 -14.00
CA CYS A 94 13.84 -0.80 -13.49
C CYS A 94 14.02 -1.14 -12.00
N VAL A 95 15.26 -1.20 -11.50
CA VAL A 95 15.57 -1.57 -10.11
C VAL A 95 14.82 -0.68 -9.11
N VAL A 96 14.76 0.63 -9.35
CA VAL A 96 14.08 1.58 -8.44
C VAL A 96 12.58 1.29 -8.39
N ALA A 97 11.93 1.15 -9.55
CA ALA A 97 10.49 0.89 -9.63
C ALA A 97 10.13 -0.48 -9.03
N ILE A 98 10.93 -1.52 -9.32
CA ILE A 98 10.77 -2.86 -8.76
C ILE A 98 10.93 -2.85 -7.25
N ALA A 99 11.99 -2.20 -6.73
CA ALA A 99 12.26 -2.12 -5.30
C ALA A 99 11.12 -1.38 -4.56
N ALA A 100 10.62 -0.28 -5.13
CA ALA A 100 9.49 0.45 -4.55
C ALA A 100 8.23 -0.43 -4.47
N CYS A 101 7.89 -1.12 -5.56
CA CYS A 101 6.76 -2.04 -5.60
C CYS A 101 6.91 -3.18 -4.58
N ALA A 102 8.09 -3.81 -4.52
CA ALA A 102 8.37 -4.88 -3.56
C ALA A 102 8.23 -4.41 -2.11
N LEU A 103 8.77 -3.22 -1.78
CA LEU A 103 8.64 -2.63 -0.46
C LEU A 103 7.19 -2.31 -0.11
N GLN A 104 6.39 -1.77 -1.05
CA GLN A 104 4.97 -1.53 -0.84
C GLN A 104 4.24 -2.83 -0.49
N VAL A 105 4.49 -3.92 -1.23
CA VAL A 105 3.89 -5.24 -0.94
C VAL A 105 4.26 -5.73 0.46
N ILE A 106 5.55 -5.67 0.83
CA ILE A 106 6.02 -6.08 2.16
C ILE A 106 5.32 -5.29 3.26
N ILE A 107 5.23 -3.96 3.11
CA ILE A 107 4.60 -3.08 4.10
C ILE A 107 3.09 -3.32 4.17
N LEU A 108 2.41 -3.55 3.03
CA LEU A 108 0.98 -3.88 3.01
C LEU A 108 0.70 -5.19 3.75
N VAL A 109 1.50 -6.23 3.50
CA VAL A 109 1.38 -7.51 4.22
C VAL A 109 1.60 -7.31 5.72
N TRP A 110 2.63 -6.55 6.11
CA TRP A 110 2.87 -6.25 7.52
C TRP A 110 1.70 -5.48 8.16
N GLY A 111 1.18 -4.46 7.48
CA GLY A 111 0.02 -3.69 7.92
C GLY A 111 -1.22 -4.57 8.09
N ALA A 112 -1.43 -5.53 7.20
CA ALA A 112 -2.52 -6.50 7.30
C ALA A 112 -2.34 -7.44 8.50
N VAL A 113 -1.11 -7.92 8.77
CA VAL A 113 -0.80 -8.75 9.94
C VAL A 113 -1.05 -7.98 11.24
N VAL A 114 -0.61 -6.72 11.32
CA VAL A 114 -0.83 -5.87 12.49
C VAL A 114 -2.32 -5.61 12.70
N GLY A 115 -3.05 -5.24 11.64
CA GLY A 115 -4.51 -5.05 11.72
C GLY A 115 -5.24 -6.32 12.16
N HIS A 116 -4.86 -7.48 11.62
CA HIS A 116 -5.45 -8.76 12.02
C HIS A 116 -5.22 -9.08 13.50
N ARG A 117 -4.00 -8.86 14.01
CA ARG A 117 -3.69 -9.06 15.44
C ARG A 117 -4.55 -8.16 16.32
N ARG A 118 -4.68 -6.88 15.95
CA ARG A 118 -5.51 -5.92 16.69
C ARG A 118 -6.98 -6.35 16.72
N ALA A 119 -7.52 -6.81 15.58
CA ALA A 119 -8.88 -7.34 15.54
C ALA A 119 -9.10 -8.51 16.49
N LYS A 120 -8.14 -9.45 16.59
CA LYS A 120 -8.23 -10.58 17.51
C LYS A 120 -8.27 -10.16 18.98
N GLU A 121 -7.55 -9.09 19.33
CA GLU A 121 -7.57 -8.54 20.69
C GLU A 121 -8.94 -7.98 21.04
N VAL A 122 -9.54 -7.19 20.14
CA VAL A 122 -10.89 -6.63 20.32
C VAL A 122 -11.93 -7.74 20.48
N VAL A 123 -11.94 -8.72 19.57
CA VAL A 123 -12.87 -9.86 19.65
C VAL A 123 -12.71 -10.64 20.95
N LYS A 124 -11.48 -10.75 21.50
CA LYS A 124 -11.26 -11.42 22.79
C LYS A 124 -11.81 -10.63 23.97
N GLN A 125 -11.91 -9.30 23.86
CA GLN A 125 -12.45 -8.43 24.92
C GLN A 125 -13.99 -8.38 24.90
N GLU A 126 -14.61 -8.64 23.75
CA GLU A 126 -16.06 -8.70 23.58
C GLU A 126 -16.69 -10.02 24.07
N ASN A 127 -15.89 -11.09 24.22
CA ASN A 127 -16.32 -12.40 24.71
C ASN A 127 -15.97 -12.62 26.18
#